data_AF-A0A521HDB0-F1
#
_entry.id   AF-A0A521HDB0-F1
#
_cell.length_a   1.000
_cell.length_b   1.000
_cell.length_c   1.000
_cell.angle_alpha   90.00
_cell.angle_beta   90.00
_cell.angle_gamma   90.00
#
_symmetry.space_group_name_H-M   'P 1'
#
loop_
_entity.id
_entity.type
_entity.pdbx_description
1 polymer ?
#
loop_
_entity_poly.entity_id
_entity_poly.type
_entity_poly.pdbx_seq_one_letter_code
_entity_poly.pdbx_strand_id
1 'polypeptide(L)'
;MSFGLAACASQSTRDGAGDAIDHSGRMRGYVESSRVTDFCPDQSKRRDDERCVVTRGWDYARGQNIVRTFDPSGNLIATQYPPGADLSLTEPERQRAAELVKMDPRTRDIVNKPDVMLWHGGFAMREPGDPFCDRGSRCIRVIAAVNNGDDVILHSVVDLMSDRVVYPDYVPSGRKAVHSSLEH
;
A
#
# COMPACT_ATOMS: atom_id res chain seq x y z
N MET A 1 -57.02 -5.58 15.01
CA MET A 1 -56.06 -5.57 13.89
C MET A 1 -54.98 -4.58 14.24
N SER A 2 -53.78 -5.08 14.54
CA SER A 2 -52.61 -4.30 14.97
C SER A 2 -51.72 -4.00 13.77
N PHE A 3 -51.36 -2.73 13.58
CA PHE A 3 -50.23 -2.25 12.79
C PHE A 3 -49.91 -0.85 13.34
N GLY A 4 -48.70 -0.42 13.69
CA GLY A 4 -47.36 -0.98 13.67
C GLY A 4 -46.48 0.22 14.02
N LEU A 5 -45.77 0.18 15.15
CA LEU A 5 -44.90 1.27 15.60
C LEU A 5 -43.74 1.45 14.61
N ALA A 6 -43.63 2.64 14.02
CA ALA A 6 -42.48 3.03 13.20
C ALA A 6 -41.25 3.21 14.10
N ALA A 7 -40.36 2.22 14.11
CA ALA A 7 -39.04 2.33 14.70
C ALA A 7 -38.16 3.23 13.80
N CYS A 8 -37.88 4.46 14.25
CA CYS A 8 -36.80 5.26 13.70
C CYS A 8 -35.47 4.60 14.10
N ALA A 9 -34.93 3.77 13.23
CA ALA A 9 -33.56 3.29 13.36
C ALA A 9 -32.62 4.48 13.10
N SER A 10 -32.05 5.02 14.16
CA SER A 10 -30.94 5.96 14.11
C SER A 10 -29.76 5.26 13.44
N GLN A 11 -29.48 5.64 12.19
CA GLN A 11 -28.22 5.32 11.51
C GLN A 11 -27.08 5.93 12.33
N SER A 12 -26.37 5.08 13.05
CA SER A 12 -25.14 5.44 13.72
C SER A 12 -24.09 5.69 12.64
N THR A 13 -23.85 6.96 12.34
CA THR A 13 -22.80 7.44 11.43
C THR A 13 -21.44 6.99 11.95
N ARG A 14 -20.88 5.93 11.37
CA ARG A 14 -19.47 5.53 11.54
C ARG A 14 -18.54 6.36 10.63
N ASP A 15 -18.77 7.67 10.54
CA ASP A 15 -17.99 8.57 9.67
C ASP A 15 -16.90 9.35 10.42
N GLY A 16 -16.65 9.08 11.71
CA GLY A 16 -15.78 9.94 12.53
C GLY A 16 -14.31 9.53 12.69
N ALA A 17 -13.89 8.35 12.22
CA ALA A 17 -12.52 7.87 12.48
C ALA A 17 -11.48 8.31 11.42
N GLY A 18 -11.93 8.69 10.22
CA GLY A 18 -11.06 9.11 9.13
C GLY A 18 -10.60 10.57 9.23
N ASP A 19 -11.38 11.45 9.85
CA ASP A 19 -11.10 12.90 9.90
C ASP A 19 -9.96 13.29 10.85
N ALA A 20 -9.43 12.35 11.65
CA ALA A 20 -8.34 12.61 12.59
C ALA A 20 -6.94 12.27 12.04
N ILE A 21 -6.84 11.64 10.87
CA ILE A 21 -5.55 11.25 10.27
C ILE A 21 -5.01 12.41 9.43
N ASP A 22 -3.78 12.83 9.67
CA ASP A 22 -3.12 13.84 8.83
C ASP A 22 -2.77 13.26 7.47
N HIS A 23 -3.43 13.73 6.41
CA HIS A 23 -3.23 13.35 5.01
C HIS A 23 -2.25 14.25 4.24
N SER A 24 -1.57 15.18 4.90
CA SER A 24 -0.59 16.09 4.27
C SER A 24 0.57 15.34 3.59
N GLY A 25 0.95 14.18 4.15
CA GLY A 25 1.98 13.28 3.64
C GLY A 25 1.53 12.35 2.50
N ARG A 26 0.31 12.51 1.97
CA ARG A 26 -0.21 11.64 0.89
C ARG A 26 0.71 11.64 -0.33
N MET A 27 0.99 10.43 -0.82
CA MET A 27 1.79 10.21 -2.02
C MET A 27 1.14 10.85 -3.26
N ARG A 28 1.96 11.47 -4.12
CA ARG A 28 1.49 12.17 -5.34
C ARG A 28 2.45 11.96 -6.49
N GLY A 29 1.92 12.04 -7.71
CA GLY A 29 2.71 11.95 -8.94
C GLY A 29 3.40 10.61 -9.12
N TYR A 30 4.50 10.61 -9.86
CA TYR A 30 5.30 9.42 -10.12
C TYR A 30 6.34 9.20 -9.03
N VAL A 31 6.28 8.04 -8.39
CA VAL A 31 7.24 7.59 -7.37
C VAL A 31 8.06 6.45 -7.98
N GLU A 32 9.35 6.72 -8.21
CA GLU A 32 10.30 5.75 -8.74
C GLU A 32 10.61 4.67 -7.69
N SER A 33 10.42 3.41 -8.06
CA SER A 33 10.74 2.23 -7.24
C SER A 33 12.07 1.60 -7.61
N SER A 34 12.41 1.61 -8.90
CA SER A 34 13.71 1.12 -9.36
C SER A 34 14.22 1.87 -10.57
N ARG A 35 15.54 1.85 -10.70
CA ARG A 35 16.31 2.41 -11.80
C ARG A 35 17.41 1.44 -12.16
N VAL A 36 17.44 1.03 -13.41
CA VAL A 36 18.45 0.12 -13.94
C VAL A 36 19.00 0.67 -15.25
N THR A 37 20.27 0.38 -15.51
CA THR A 37 20.89 0.62 -16.82
C THR A 37 20.93 -0.71 -17.55
N ASP A 38 20.31 -0.77 -18.72
CA ASP A 38 20.19 -1.99 -19.52
C ASP A 38 20.40 -1.66 -21.00
N PHE A 39 20.45 -2.66 -21.87
CA PHE A 39 20.46 -2.45 -23.31
C PHE A 39 19.23 -1.64 -23.74
N CYS A 40 19.45 -0.70 -24.66
CA CYS A 40 18.34 0.06 -25.22
C CYS A 40 17.34 -0.85 -25.94
N PRO A 41 16.03 -0.57 -25.84
CA PRO A 41 15.06 -1.21 -26.72
C PRO A 41 15.37 -0.84 -28.18
N ASP A 42 14.96 -1.71 -29.11
CA ASP A 42 15.17 -1.53 -30.56
C ASP A 42 16.63 -1.48 -31.01
N GLN A 43 17.43 -2.45 -30.55
CA GLN A 43 18.85 -2.58 -30.96
C GLN A 43 19.06 -2.62 -32.48
N SER A 44 18.06 -3.02 -33.27
CA SER A 44 18.15 -2.97 -34.75
C SER A 44 18.31 -1.56 -35.34
N LYS A 45 18.06 -0.51 -34.54
CA LYS A 45 18.19 0.90 -34.92
C LYS A 45 19.25 1.65 -34.11
N ARG A 46 19.94 0.96 -33.19
CA ARG A 46 20.89 1.52 -32.23
C ARG A 46 22.19 0.72 -32.28
N ARG A 47 23.23 1.17 -31.58
CA ARG A 47 24.42 0.32 -31.41
C ARG A 47 24.09 -0.83 -30.47
N ASP A 48 24.64 -2.01 -30.75
CA ASP A 48 24.42 -3.22 -29.93
C ASP A 48 24.90 -3.06 -28.48
N ASP A 49 25.82 -2.13 -28.23
CA ASP A 49 26.36 -1.81 -26.90
C ASP A 49 25.68 -0.62 -26.22
N GLU A 50 24.68 0.01 -26.86
CA GLU A 50 24.05 1.20 -26.32
C GLU A 50 23.21 0.88 -25.07
N ARG A 51 23.42 1.67 -24.01
CA ARG A 51 22.79 1.47 -22.70
C ARG A 51 21.78 2.57 -22.41
N CYS A 52 20.55 2.17 -22.15
CA CYS A 52 19.46 3.04 -21.75
C CYS A 52 19.18 2.91 -20.25
N VAL A 53 18.60 3.95 -19.67
CA VAL A 53 18.13 3.92 -18.28
C VAL A 53 16.66 3.57 -18.28
N VAL A 54 16.30 2.50 -17.58
CA VAL A 54 14.91 2.08 -17.37
C VAL A 54 14.53 2.36 -15.92
N THR A 55 13.49 3.16 -15.74
CA THR A 55 12.91 3.43 -14.43
C THR A 55 11.54 2.78 -14.33
N ARG A 56 11.20 2.23 -13.17
CA ARG A 56 9.89 1.66 -12.87
C ARG A 56 9.35 2.34 -11.63
N GLY A 57 8.06 2.66 -11.63
CA GLY A 57 7.46 3.36 -10.51
C GLY A 57 5.95 3.39 -10.57
N TRP A 58 5.35 3.82 -9.49
CA TRP A 58 3.91 3.96 -9.37
C TRP A 58 3.48 5.40 -9.63
N ASP A 59 2.45 5.60 -10.44
CA ASP A 59 1.86 6.91 -10.66
C ASP A 59 0.60 7.07 -9.80
N TYR A 60 0.74 7.82 -8.71
CA TYR A 60 -0.34 8.11 -7.78
C TYR A 60 -1.45 9.00 -8.35
N ALA A 61 -1.23 9.68 -9.48
CA ALA A 61 -2.29 10.40 -10.18
C ALA A 61 -3.15 9.48 -11.05
N ARG A 62 -2.61 8.33 -11.48
CA ARG A 62 -3.28 7.39 -12.40
C ARG A 62 -3.63 6.04 -11.78
N GLY A 63 -3.06 5.70 -10.63
CA GLY A 63 -3.26 4.40 -9.99
C GLY A 63 -2.66 3.25 -10.79
N GLN A 64 -1.49 3.44 -11.40
CA GLN A 64 -0.90 2.40 -12.24
C GLN A 64 0.63 2.43 -12.26
N ASN A 65 1.21 1.29 -12.61
CA ASN A 65 2.63 1.18 -12.88
C ASN A 65 2.99 1.95 -14.16
N ILE A 66 4.15 2.60 -14.12
CA ILE A 66 4.79 3.23 -15.27
C ILE A 66 6.21 2.71 -15.38
N VAL A 67 6.61 2.36 -16.60
CA VAL A 67 8.00 2.14 -16.97
C VAL A 67 8.42 3.23 -17.95
N ARG A 68 9.49 3.96 -17.63
CA ARG A 68 10.07 4.97 -18.51
C ARG A 68 11.47 4.56 -18.93
N THR A 69 11.74 4.65 -20.22
CA THR A 69 13.07 4.40 -20.78
C THR A 69 13.67 5.68 -21.30
N PHE A 70 14.89 5.98 -20.87
CA PHE A 70 15.66 7.13 -21.28
C PHE A 70 16.86 6.67 -22.11
N ASP A 71 17.15 7.40 -23.19
CA ASP A 71 18.37 7.20 -23.97
C ASP A 71 19.63 7.62 -23.17
N PRO A 72 20.85 7.34 -23.66
CA PRO A 72 22.09 7.73 -22.98
C PRO A 72 22.23 9.25 -22.76
N SER A 73 21.52 10.07 -23.54
CA SER A 73 21.50 11.53 -23.41
C SER A 73 20.47 12.02 -22.38
N GLY A 74 19.69 11.11 -21.78
CA GLY A 74 18.66 11.42 -20.79
C GLY A 74 17.30 11.78 -21.39
N ASN A 75 17.10 11.64 -22.70
CA ASN A 75 15.81 11.90 -23.32
C ASN A 75 14.87 10.72 -23.11
N LEU A 76 13.62 11.00 -22.75
CA LEU A 76 12.58 9.98 -22.65
C LEU A 76 12.25 9.44 -24.06
N ILE A 77 12.51 8.16 -24.29
CA ILE A 77 12.26 7.50 -25.59
C ILE A 77 11.09 6.51 -25.55
N ALA A 78 10.68 6.05 -24.37
CA ALA A 78 9.51 5.20 -24.22
C ALA A 78 8.84 5.38 -22.86
N THR A 79 7.50 5.27 -22.85
CA THR A 79 6.68 5.12 -21.65
C THR A 79 5.75 3.92 -21.84
N GLN A 80 5.72 3.01 -20.88
CA GLN A 80 4.89 1.81 -20.91
C GLN A 80 4.07 1.69 -19.63
N TYR A 81 2.93 1.00 -19.73
CA TYR A 81 1.97 0.82 -18.64
C TYR A 81 1.70 -0.67 -18.42
N PRO A 82 2.68 -1.43 -17.92
CA PRO A 82 2.53 -2.87 -17.80
C PRO A 82 1.45 -3.20 -16.75
N PRO A 83 0.33 -3.84 -17.16
CA PRO A 83 -0.71 -4.22 -16.22
C PRO A 83 -0.18 -5.29 -15.25
N GLY A 84 -0.52 -5.16 -13.97
CA GLY A 84 -0.19 -6.18 -12.98
C GLY A 84 1.29 -6.36 -12.66
N ALA A 85 2.20 -5.50 -13.16
CA ALA A 85 3.59 -5.54 -12.74
C ALA A 85 3.72 -5.26 -11.23
N ASP A 86 4.48 -6.09 -10.53
CA ASP A 86 4.79 -5.82 -9.13
C ASP A 86 5.93 -4.82 -9.03
N LEU A 87 5.76 -3.87 -8.11
CA LEU A 87 6.79 -2.91 -7.74
C LEU A 87 7.11 -3.08 -6.28
N SER A 88 8.41 -3.17 -5.99
CA SER A 88 8.91 -3.14 -4.63
C SER A 88 8.43 -1.89 -3.91
N LEU A 89 8.14 -2.03 -2.63
CA LEU A 89 7.84 -0.92 -1.75
C LEU A 89 9.04 0.02 -1.65
N THR A 90 8.83 1.30 -1.92
CA THR A 90 9.87 2.33 -1.76
C THR A 90 9.99 2.77 -0.30
N GLU A 91 11.11 3.41 0.05
CA GLU A 91 11.30 3.91 1.42
C GLU A 91 10.25 4.97 1.83
N PRO A 92 9.89 5.96 0.98
CA PRO A 92 8.81 6.88 1.31
C PRO A 92 7.45 6.18 1.50
N GLU A 93 7.14 5.18 0.67
CA GLU A 93 5.91 4.40 0.81
C GLU A 93 5.89 3.59 2.11
N ARG A 94 7.04 3.02 2.51
CA ARG A 94 7.21 2.30 3.77
C ARG A 94 6.95 3.22 4.96
N GLN A 95 7.59 4.38 4.99
CA GLN A 95 7.44 5.37 6.05
C GLN A 95 5.99 5.82 6.15
N ARG A 96 5.36 6.14 5.02
CA ARG A 96 3.97 6.58 5.00
C ARG A 96 3.00 5.51 5.47
N ALA A 97 3.19 4.25 5.06
CA ALA A 97 2.37 3.14 5.53
C ALA A 97 2.48 2.96 7.05
N ALA A 98 3.69 3.05 7.61
CA ALA A 98 3.91 3.00 9.05
C ALA A 98 3.22 4.15 9.79
N GLU A 99 3.37 5.39 9.30
CA GLU A 99 2.72 6.56 9.88
C GLU A 99 1.19 6.42 9.94
N LEU A 100 0.58 5.96 8.85
CA LEU A 100 -0.87 5.78 8.78
C LEU A 100 -1.37 4.79 9.83
N VAL A 101 -0.69 3.66 10.02
CA VAL A 101 -1.07 2.68 11.07
C VAL A 101 -0.79 3.23 12.48
N LYS A 102 0.23 4.06 12.67
CA LYS A 102 0.51 4.71 13.96
C LYS A 102 -0.49 5.80 14.33
N MET A 103 -1.09 6.47 13.33
CA MET A 103 -2.09 7.51 13.54
C MET A 103 -3.52 6.95 13.63
N ASP A 104 -3.81 5.83 12.98
CA ASP A 104 -5.16 5.30 12.91
C ASP A 104 -5.69 4.90 14.30
N PRO A 105 -6.86 5.42 14.72
CA PRO A 105 -7.38 5.19 16.06
C PRO A 105 -7.70 3.73 16.36
N ARG A 106 -7.85 2.88 15.33
CA ARG A 106 -8.16 1.44 15.47
C ARG A 106 -6.91 0.61 15.72
N THR A 107 -5.73 1.13 15.40
CA THR A 107 -4.45 0.39 15.49
C THR A 107 -3.42 1.05 16.40
N ARG A 108 -3.49 2.38 16.61
CA ARG A 108 -2.48 3.17 17.34
C ARG A 108 -2.15 2.68 18.74
N ASP A 109 -3.14 2.19 19.49
CA ASP A 109 -2.96 1.74 20.88
C ASP A 109 -2.20 0.39 20.95
N ILE A 110 -2.19 -0.35 19.83
CA ILE A 110 -1.42 -1.57 19.67
C ILE A 110 -0.02 -1.23 19.17
N VAL A 111 0.09 -0.47 18.08
CA VAL A 111 1.35 -0.32 17.33
C VAL A 111 2.33 0.69 17.91
N ASN A 112 1.89 1.59 18.79
CA ASN A 112 2.77 2.59 19.42
C ASN A 112 3.37 2.11 20.75
N LYS A 113 3.18 0.85 21.14
CA LYS A 113 3.82 0.28 22.33
C LYS A 113 5.36 0.17 22.11
N PRO A 114 6.19 0.36 23.15
CA PRO A 114 7.65 0.45 23.00
C PRO A 114 8.35 -0.77 22.39
N ASP A 115 7.77 -1.96 22.53
CA ASP A 115 8.31 -3.26 22.09
C ASP A 115 7.83 -3.68 20.69
N VAL A 116 7.01 -2.85 20.04
CA VAL A 116 6.39 -3.18 18.76
C VAL A 116 7.25 -2.72 17.58
N MET A 117 7.57 -3.67 16.72
CA MET A 117 8.24 -3.47 15.44
C MET A 117 7.23 -3.53 14.29
N LEU A 118 7.41 -2.67 13.29
CA LEU A 118 6.60 -2.67 12.07
C LEU A 118 7.38 -3.23 10.89
N TRP A 119 6.92 -4.36 10.37
CA TRP A 119 7.35 -4.93 9.10
C TRP A 119 6.39 -4.54 7.98
N HIS A 120 6.87 -4.60 6.74
CA HIS A 120 6.09 -4.19 5.57
C HIS A 120 6.17 -5.27 4.51
N GLY A 121 5.06 -5.54 3.84
CA GLY A 121 5.05 -6.38 2.66
C GLY A 121 5.95 -5.77 1.58
N GLY A 122 6.76 -6.60 0.93
CA GLY A 122 7.69 -6.14 -0.11
C GLY A 122 6.99 -5.65 -1.39
N PHE A 123 5.73 -6.02 -1.60
CA PHE A 123 4.94 -5.72 -2.80
C PHE A 123 3.53 -5.26 -2.42
N ALA A 124 2.84 -4.65 -3.38
CA ALA A 124 1.44 -4.30 -3.21
C ALA A 124 0.57 -5.57 -3.14
N MET A 125 -0.29 -5.63 -2.14
CA MET A 125 -1.38 -6.60 -2.07
C MET A 125 -2.43 -6.23 -3.13
N ARG A 126 -2.81 -7.21 -3.95
CA ARG A 126 -3.88 -7.05 -4.94
C ARG A 126 -4.77 -8.27 -4.95
N GLU A 127 -6.06 -8.06 -4.69
CA GLU A 127 -7.08 -9.10 -4.62
C GLU A 127 -8.21 -8.73 -5.58
N PRO A 128 -8.40 -9.45 -6.70
CA PRO A 128 -9.44 -9.14 -7.67
C PRO A 128 -10.83 -9.12 -7.04
N GLY A 129 -11.58 -8.03 -7.24
CA GLY A 129 -12.90 -7.84 -6.65
C GLY A 129 -12.91 -7.33 -5.20
N ASP A 130 -11.75 -7.12 -4.58
CA ASP A 130 -11.67 -6.46 -3.27
C ASP A 130 -12.05 -4.97 -3.41
N PRO A 131 -12.88 -4.41 -2.52
CA PRO A 131 -13.36 -3.03 -2.64
C PRO A 131 -12.27 -1.97 -2.49
N PHE A 132 -11.13 -2.28 -1.88
CA PHE A 132 -10.04 -1.33 -1.63
C PHE A 132 -8.73 -1.71 -2.34
N CYS A 133 -8.45 -3.01 -2.45
CA CYS A 133 -7.18 -3.56 -2.88
C CYS A 133 -7.26 -4.28 -4.23
N ASP A 134 -7.99 -3.72 -5.19
CA ASP A 134 -8.01 -4.20 -6.59
C ASP A 134 -7.19 -3.27 -7.51
N ARG A 135 -7.47 -3.27 -8.82
CA ARG A 135 -6.89 -2.39 -9.83
C ARG A 135 -6.98 -0.93 -9.38
N GLY A 136 -5.93 -0.16 -9.64
CA GLY A 136 -5.88 1.24 -9.23
C GLY A 136 -5.32 1.45 -7.82
N SER A 137 -5.25 0.41 -6.98
CA SER A 137 -4.79 0.51 -5.59
C SER A 137 -3.27 0.31 -5.44
N ARG A 138 -2.75 0.87 -4.34
CA ARG A 138 -1.39 0.62 -3.85
C ARG A 138 -1.50 0.14 -2.39
N CYS A 139 -2.18 -0.99 -2.19
CA CYS A 139 -2.36 -1.59 -0.88
C CYS A 139 -1.06 -2.23 -0.37
N ILE A 140 -0.59 -1.83 0.81
CA ILE A 140 0.61 -2.34 1.47
C ILE A 140 0.21 -3.02 2.77
N ARG A 141 0.72 -4.24 2.99
CA ARG A 141 0.59 -4.90 4.29
C ARG A 141 1.60 -4.32 5.27
N VAL A 142 1.12 -3.95 6.44
CA VAL A 142 1.93 -3.55 7.60
C VAL A 142 1.70 -4.60 8.69
N ILE A 143 2.77 -5.12 9.25
CA ILE A 143 2.74 -6.22 10.21
C ILE A 143 3.38 -5.72 11.49
N ALA A 144 2.61 -5.64 12.57
CA ALA A 144 3.13 -5.33 13.89
C ALA A 144 3.54 -6.63 14.59
N ALA A 145 4.75 -6.65 15.12
CA ALA A 145 5.29 -7.80 15.83
C ALA A 145 6.04 -7.36 17.09
N VAL A 146 6.06 -8.23 18.10
CA VAL A 146 6.84 -8.07 19.34
C VAL A 146 7.93 -9.13 19.40
N ASN A 147 8.68 -9.20 20.51
CA ASN A 147 9.74 -10.19 20.71
C ASN A 147 10.73 -10.20 19.55
N ASN A 148 11.24 -9.01 19.21
CA ASN A 148 12.19 -8.79 18.11
C ASN A 148 11.67 -9.23 16.72
N GLY A 149 10.35 -9.29 16.55
CA GLY A 149 9.70 -9.63 15.28
C GLY A 149 9.20 -11.07 15.18
N ASP A 150 9.43 -11.90 16.20
CA ASP A 150 9.04 -13.31 16.19
C ASP A 150 7.53 -13.52 16.34
N ASP A 151 6.88 -12.64 17.12
CA ASP A 151 5.45 -12.77 17.43
C ASP A 151 4.63 -11.67 16.75
N VAL A 152 3.88 -12.05 15.71
CA VAL A 152 2.96 -11.14 15.02
C VAL A 152 1.71 -10.89 15.86
N ILE A 153 1.45 -9.62 16.15
CA ILE A 153 0.32 -9.18 16.98
C ILE A 153 -0.75 -8.44 16.18
N LEU A 154 -0.44 -7.95 14.98
CA LEU A 154 -1.41 -7.28 14.11
C LEU A 154 -0.97 -7.36 12.64
N HIS A 155 -1.94 -7.60 11.77
CA HIS A 155 -1.81 -7.37 10.34
C HIS A 155 -2.73 -6.23 9.94
N SER A 156 -2.20 -5.18 9.34
CA SER A 156 -2.98 -4.08 8.77
C SER A 156 -2.72 -3.96 7.28
N VAL A 157 -3.67 -3.41 6.54
CA VAL A 157 -3.54 -3.07 5.12
C VAL A 157 -3.82 -1.58 4.96
N VAL A 158 -2.88 -0.90 4.33
CA VAL A 158 -2.94 0.52 4.01
C VAL A 158 -3.05 0.67 2.51
N ASP A 159 -4.04 1.39 2.01
CA ASP A 159 -4.04 1.84 0.63
C ASP A 159 -3.37 3.21 0.53
N LEU A 160 -2.16 3.25 -0.04
CA LEU A 160 -1.42 4.50 -0.24
C LEU A 160 -2.04 5.40 -1.31
N MET A 161 -2.92 4.86 -2.18
CA MET A 161 -3.65 5.68 -3.15
C MET A 161 -4.67 6.57 -2.47
N SER A 162 -5.51 6.01 -1.60
CA SER A 162 -6.48 6.76 -0.79
C SER A 162 -5.89 7.34 0.49
N ASP A 163 -4.64 6.97 0.84
CA ASP A 163 -3.90 7.40 2.03
C ASP A 163 -4.58 6.99 3.34
N ARG A 164 -5.06 5.74 3.41
CA ARG A 164 -5.90 5.25 4.51
C ARG A 164 -5.51 3.83 4.93
N VAL A 165 -5.70 3.51 6.21
CA VAL A 165 -5.78 2.12 6.67
C VAL A 165 -7.14 1.55 6.24
N VAL A 166 -7.16 0.67 5.26
CA VAL A 166 -8.39 0.09 4.69
C VAL A 166 -8.82 -1.17 5.44
N TYR A 167 -7.85 -1.94 5.94
CA TYR A 167 -8.09 -3.07 6.83
C TYR A 167 -7.20 -2.97 8.08
N PRO A 168 -7.74 -2.55 9.24
CA PRO A 168 -6.93 -2.35 10.45
C PRO A 168 -6.46 -3.66 11.09
N ASP A 169 -7.27 -4.72 11.01
CA ASP A 169 -6.99 -6.07 11.50
C ASP A 169 -7.33 -7.08 10.40
N TYR A 170 -6.44 -7.16 9.42
CA TYR A 170 -6.58 -8.00 8.24
C TYR A 170 -6.18 -9.43 8.58
N VAL A 171 -7.13 -10.37 8.42
CA VAL A 171 -6.86 -11.79 8.55
C VAL A 171 -6.66 -12.38 7.15
N PRO A 172 -5.45 -12.87 6.79
CA PRO A 172 -5.22 -13.50 5.50
C PRO A 172 -6.14 -14.71 5.33
N SER A 173 -6.84 -14.79 4.21
CA SER A 173 -7.67 -15.94 3.86
C SER A 173 -6.82 -17.23 3.95
N GLY A 174 -7.11 -18.08 4.94
CA GLY A 174 -6.40 -19.35 5.18
C GLY A 174 -5.84 -19.53 6.60
N ARG A 175 -5.79 -18.50 7.45
CA ARG A 175 -5.51 -18.64 8.89
C ARG A 175 -6.69 -18.14 9.70
N LYS A 176 -7.23 -18.97 10.59
CA LYS A 176 -8.08 -18.46 11.68
C LYS A 176 -7.17 -17.65 12.60
N ALA A 177 -7.44 -16.37 12.79
CA ALA A 177 -6.80 -15.59 13.84
C ALA A 177 -7.12 -16.29 15.17
N VAL A 178 -6.11 -16.93 15.76
CA VAL A 178 -6.19 -17.38 17.14
C VAL A 178 -5.80 -16.16 17.96
N HIS A 179 -6.78 -15.39 18.41
CA HIS A 179 -6.57 -14.50 19.55
C HIS A 179 -6.16 -15.40 20.71
N SER A 180 -4.87 -15.49 20.99
CA SER A 180 -4.42 -15.98 22.29
C SER A 180 -4.63 -14.82 23.26
N SER A 181 -5.73 -14.88 24.00
CA SER A 181 -5.97 -14.05 25.16
C SER A 181 -4.81 -14.28 26.13
N LEU A 182 -3.83 -13.38 26.16
CA LEU A 182 -2.86 -13.30 27.25
C LEU A 182 -3.56 -12.67 28.44
N GLU A 183 -4.32 -13.49 29.17
CA GLU A 183 -4.47 -13.32 30.62
C GLU A 183 -3.28 -14.04 31.26
N HIS A 184 -2.45 -13.31 32.02
CA HIS A 184 -1.77 -13.70 33.26
C HIS A 184 -1.24 -12.44 33.94
#